data_AF-A0A7K0LY91-F1
#
_entry.id   AF-A0A7K0LY91-F1
#
_cell.length_a   1.000
_cell.length_b   1.000
_cell.length_c   1.000
_cell.angle_alpha   90.00
_cell.angle_beta   90.00
_cell.angle_gamma   90.00
#
_symmetry.space_group_name_H-M   'P 1'
#
loop_
_entity.id
_entity.type
_entity.pdbx_description
1 polymer ?
#
loop_
_entity_poly.entity_id
_entity_poly.type
_entity_poly.pdbx_seq_one_letter_code
_entity_poly.pdbx_strand_id
1 'polypeptide(L)'
;MNESKDGSRKYDAANPAALAEFMKTGWAPTPLEGIVPSEAIPFVKVRIEKLSKKYSGKRVILPAGGLKTRSSDTDYRFRAHSAFSYFTGITAGDAVPDSVFILEPNSNGHEPLLFIHPRSSRDTPEFYRDAKYGEFWVGRRMTLEETERKYGLTVRQVEDLDKFLSDEKPTVYVRGENKVVDKKLAKDKEATAELIT
;
A
#
# COMPACT_ATOMS: atom_id res chain seq x y z
N MET A 1 -18.37 -9.78 12.74
CA MET A 1 -18.70 -8.34 12.85
C MET A 1 -17.42 -7.56 12.64
N ASN A 2 -17.16 -7.13 11.40
CA ASN A 2 -16.05 -6.22 11.10
C ASN A 2 -16.57 -4.80 11.34
N GLU A 3 -16.33 -4.23 12.52
CA GLU A 3 -16.40 -2.79 12.66
C GLU A 3 -15.22 -2.21 11.88
N SER A 4 -15.51 -1.55 10.77
CA SER A 4 -14.56 -0.66 10.11
C SER A 4 -14.13 0.38 11.15
N LYS A 5 -12.91 0.24 11.68
CA LYS A 5 -12.37 1.23 12.61
C LYS A 5 -12.23 2.54 11.85
N ASP A 6 -12.92 3.58 12.29
CA ASP A 6 -12.93 4.93 11.73
C ASP A 6 -11.65 5.73 12.06
N GLY A 7 -10.54 5.03 12.30
CA GLY A 7 -9.29 5.60 12.80
C GLY A 7 -9.27 5.92 14.29
N SER A 8 -10.38 5.77 15.03
CA SER A 8 -10.45 6.18 16.43
C SER A 8 -9.76 5.20 17.39
N ARG A 9 -9.12 5.75 18.41
CA ARG A 9 -8.55 5.01 19.54
C ARG A 9 -9.68 4.60 20.49
N LYS A 10 -9.41 3.60 21.33
CA LYS A 10 -10.40 3.03 22.27
C LYS A 10 -10.98 4.09 23.24
N TYR A 11 -10.23 5.15 23.51
CA TYR A 11 -10.59 6.22 24.44
C TYR A 11 -11.02 7.52 23.74
N ASP A 12 -11.15 7.51 22.40
CA ASP A 12 -11.63 8.68 21.68
C ASP A 12 -13.14 8.85 21.88
N ALA A 13 -13.56 10.08 22.13
CA ALA A 13 -14.97 10.40 22.25
C ALA A 13 -15.69 10.23 20.90
N ALA A 14 -16.98 9.90 20.96
CA ALA A 14 -17.85 9.93 19.79
C ALA A 14 -17.87 11.35 19.22
N ASN A 15 -17.79 11.47 17.89
CA ASN A 15 -17.69 12.77 17.25
C ASN A 15 -19.08 13.36 16.98
N PRO A 16 -19.39 14.57 17.49
CA PRO A 16 -20.64 15.24 17.18
C PRO A 16 -20.77 15.48 15.67
N ALA A 17 -21.97 15.30 15.13
CA ALA A 17 -22.24 15.50 13.70
C ALA A 17 -21.83 16.91 13.23
N ALA A 18 -22.09 17.94 14.04
CA ALA A 18 -21.70 19.32 13.73
C ALA A 18 -20.17 19.47 13.55
N LEU A 19 -19.37 18.79 14.37
CA LEU A 19 -17.91 18.80 14.22
C LEU A 19 -17.47 18.00 13.00
N ALA A 20 -18.10 16.86 12.72
CA ALA A 20 -17.83 16.08 11.50
C ALA A 20 -18.04 16.91 10.22
N GLU A 21 -19.15 17.65 10.15
CA GLU A 21 -19.46 18.51 8.99
C GLU A 21 -18.51 19.72 8.91
N PHE A 22 -18.20 20.35 10.05
CA PHE A 22 -17.23 21.44 10.10
C PHE A 22 -15.86 21.01 9.55
N MET A 23 -15.37 19.84 9.97
CA MET A 23 -14.06 19.32 9.59
C MET A 23 -13.92 18.99 8.10
N LYS A 24 -15.00 18.98 7.31
CA LYS A 24 -14.96 18.81 5.85
C LYS A 24 -14.77 20.13 5.09
N THR A 25 -14.89 21.27 5.78
CA THR A 25 -14.95 22.60 5.16
C THR A 25 -13.73 23.46 5.51
N GLY A 26 -13.50 24.54 4.75
CA GLY A 26 -12.48 25.54 5.06
C GLY A 26 -11.03 25.16 4.73
N TRP A 27 -10.78 23.97 4.18
CA TRP A 27 -9.44 23.53 3.80
C TRP A 27 -9.01 24.04 2.42
N ALA A 28 -7.86 24.73 2.36
CA ALA A 28 -7.28 25.18 1.09
C ALA A 28 -6.90 23.99 0.19
N PRO A 29 -7.22 23.99 -1.12
CA PRO A 29 -6.88 22.90 -2.03
C PRO A 29 -5.36 22.71 -2.10
N THR A 30 -4.92 21.45 -2.18
CA THR A 30 -3.50 21.08 -2.31
C THR A 30 -3.30 20.11 -3.48
N PRO A 31 -3.45 20.57 -4.73
CA PRO A 31 -3.10 19.76 -5.90
C PRO A 31 -1.59 19.51 -5.91
N LEU A 32 -1.17 18.32 -6.35
CA LEU A 32 0.24 18.04 -6.61
C LEU A 32 0.52 18.31 -8.08
N GLU A 33 1.19 19.43 -8.32
CA GLU A 33 1.57 19.85 -9.66
C GLU A 33 2.99 19.36 -10.00
N GLY A 34 3.30 19.31 -11.30
CA GLY A 34 4.66 19.01 -11.76
C GLY A 34 5.15 17.58 -11.46
N ILE A 35 4.25 16.59 -11.44
CA ILE A 35 4.64 15.19 -11.24
C ILE A 35 5.50 14.73 -12.42
N VAL A 36 6.79 14.56 -12.16
CA VAL A 36 7.75 14.02 -13.12
C VAL A 36 7.87 12.50 -12.94
N PRO A 37 7.82 11.71 -14.03
CA PRO A 37 8.06 10.28 -13.96
C PRO A 37 9.42 9.95 -13.34
N SER A 38 9.47 8.91 -12.51
CA SER A 38 10.69 8.44 -11.87
C SER A 38 11.68 7.90 -12.90
N GLU A 39 12.95 8.29 -12.76
CA GLU A 39 14.05 7.74 -13.55
C GLU A 39 14.23 6.23 -13.36
N ALA A 40 13.64 5.66 -12.30
CA ALA A 40 13.68 4.23 -12.02
C ALA A 40 12.82 3.40 -12.99
N ILE A 41 11.85 4.00 -13.70
CA ILE A 41 10.86 3.27 -14.52
C ILE A 41 11.50 2.30 -15.52
N PRO A 42 12.50 2.69 -16.35
CA PRO A 42 13.13 1.77 -17.29
C PRO A 42 13.81 0.57 -16.60
N PHE A 43 14.44 0.79 -15.44
CA PHE A 43 15.11 -0.26 -14.69
C PHE A 43 14.11 -1.20 -14.02
N VAL A 44 13.02 -0.66 -13.49
CA VAL A 44 11.92 -1.41 -12.89
C VAL A 44 11.30 -2.36 -13.92
N LYS A 45 11.04 -1.88 -15.15
CA LYS A 45 10.50 -2.72 -16.22
C LYS A 45 11.36 -3.95 -16.50
N VAL A 46 12.68 -3.76 -16.64
CA VAL A 46 13.63 -4.87 -16.87
C VAL A 46 13.66 -5.84 -15.68
N ARG A 47 13.56 -5.35 -14.44
CA ARG A 47 13.52 -6.19 -13.23
C ARG A 47 12.23 -7.01 -13.16
N ILE A 48 11.09 -6.39 -13.43
CA ILE A 48 9.78 -7.06 -13.46
C ILE A 48 9.76 -8.15 -14.53
N GLU A 49 10.27 -7.89 -15.74
CA GLU A 49 10.35 -8.90 -16.81
C GLU A 49 11.18 -10.12 -16.40
N LYS A 50 12.33 -9.90 -15.72
CA LYS A 50 13.17 -11.00 -15.20
C LYS A 50 12.45 -11.80 -14.10
N LEU A 51 11.79 -11.11 -13.17
CA LEU A 51 11.04 -11.75 -12.08
C LEU A 51 9.85 -12.55 -12.62
N SER A 52 9.14 -11.97 -13.59
CA SER A 52 8.01 -12.58 -14.30
C SER A 52 8.40 -13.90 -14.98
N LYS A 53 9.54 -13.93 -15.67
CA LYS A 53 10.07 -15.16 -16.30
C LYS A 53 10.45 -16.23 -15.27
N LYS A 54 11.00 -15.82 -14.11
CA LYS A 54 11.42 -16.75 -13.05
C LYS A 54 10.23 -17.46 -12.38
N TYR A 55 9.10 -16.76 -12.24
CA TYR A 55 7.92 -17.26 -11.53
C TYR A 55 6.69 -17.35 -12.44
N SER A 56 6.87 -17.85 -13.67
CA SER A 56 5.78 -17.99 -14.64
C SER A 56 4.59 -18.76 -14.06
N GLY A 57 3.37 -18.20 -14.21
CA GLY A 57 2.14 -18.80 -13.71
C GLY A 57 1.94 -18.73 -12.19
N LYS A 58 2.83 -18.06 -11.45
CA LYS A 58 2.72 -17.89 -10.00
C LYS A 58 2.57 -16.42 -9.63
N ARG A 59 1.59 -16.09 -8.80
CA ARG A 59 1.46 -14.74 -8.23
C ARG A 59 2.67 -14.41 -7.37
N VAL A 60 3.31 -13.27 -7.61
CA VAL A 60 4.42 -12.80 -6.78
C VAL A 60 3.97 -11.62 -5.95
N ILE A 61 4.13 -11.69 -4.62
CA ILE A 61 3.68 -10.64 -3.71
C ILE A 61 4.87 -10.11 -2.91
N LEU A 62 5.09 -8.80 -3.02
CA LEU A 62 6.18 -8.06 -2.39
C LEU A 62 5.57 -6.95 -1.53
N PRO A 63 5.37 -7.17 -0.22
CA PRO A 63 4.87 -6.14 0.68
C PRO A 63 5.93 -5.08 0.98
N ALA A 64 5.50 -3.84 1.17
CA ALA A 64 6.35 -2.73 1.60
C ALA A 64 6.74 -2.83 3.07
N GLY A 65 6.01 -3.59 3.89
CA GLY A 65 6.14 -3.55 5.34
C GLY A 65 5.20 -2.52 5.97
N GLY A 66 5.03 -2.60 7.29
CA GLY A 66 4.23 -1.65 8.08
C GLY A 66 5.08 -0.79 9.01
N LEU A 67 4.42 0.16 9.68
CA LEU A 67 5.03 0.94 10.77
C LEU A 67 5.43 0.01 11.94
N LYS A 68 6.62 0.26 12.50
CA LYS A 68 7.17 -0.49 13.64
C LYS A 68 7.21 0.39 14.87
N THR A 69 6.53 -0.05 15.92
CA THR A 69 6.45 0.68 17.19
C THR A 69 7.80 0.70 17.88
N ARG A 70 8.25 1.89 18.27
CA ARG A 70 9.45 2.13 19.09
C ARG A 70 9.09 2.12 20.57
N SER A 71 8.10 2.91 20.96
CA SER A 71 7.61 3.02 22.33
C SER A 71 6.20 3.60 22.31
N SER A 72 5.25 2.90 22.93
CA SER A 72 3.85 3.34 23.02
C SER A 72 3.24 3.69 21.66
N ASP A 73 2.87 4.95 21.43
CA ASP A 73 2.28 5.48 20.19
C ASP A 73 3.32 6.10 19.24
N THR A 74 4.62 5.97 19.57
CA THR A 74 5.71 6.43 18.73
C THR A 74 6.27 5.28 17.89
N ASP A 75 6.22 5.46 16.57
CA ASP A 75 6.82 4.54 15.60
C ASP A 75 8.25 4.96 15.20
N TYR A 76 9.05 4.00 14.74
CA TYR A 76 10.25 4.30 13.98
C TYR A 76 9.89 4.97 12.65
N ARG A 77 10.83 5.74 12.08
CA ARG A 77 10.68 6.25 10.72
C ARG A 77 10.46 5.08 9.76
N PHE A 78 9.41 5.19 8.95
CA PHE A 78 9.08 4.15 8.01
C PHE A 78 10.21 3.95 7.00
N ARG A 79 10.49 2.67 6.71
CA ARG A 79 11.39 2.25 5.65
C ARG A 79 10.76 1.05 4.97
N ALA A 80 10.51 1.18 3.67
CA ALA A 80 9.97 0.09 2.89
C ALA A 80 10.96 -1.08 2.77
N HIS A 81 10.42 -2.30 2.66
CA HIS A 81 11.17 -3.51 2.41
C HIS A 81 12.03 -3.38 1.14
N SER A 82 13.25 -3.92 1.18
CA SER A 82 14.22 -3.76 0.08
C SER A 82 13.70 -4.34 -1.23
N ALA A 83 13.03 -5.51 -1.19
CA ALA A 83 12.44 -6.10 -2.40
C ALA A 83 11.35 -5.21 -3.00
N PHE A 84 10.43 -4.69 -2.17
CA PHE A 84 9.41 -3.75 -2.63
C PHE A 84 10.04 -2.52 -3.28
N SER A 85 10.99 -1.87 -2.60
CA SER A 85 11.67 -0.69 -3.13
C SER A 85 12.42 -0.98 -4.44
N TYR A 86 13.06 -2.14 -4.54
CA TYR A 86 13.81 -2.55 -5.73
C TYR A 86 12.93 -2.79 -6.96
N PHE A 87 11.76 -3.42 -6.79
CA PHE A 87 10.85 -3.76 -7.87
C PHE A 87 9.82 -2.67 -8.21
N THR A 88 9.59 -1.71 -7.32
CA THR A 88 8.70 -0.57 -7.58
C THR A 88 9.46 0.70 -7.96
N GLY A 89 10.73 0.82 -7.54
CA GLY A 89 11.49 2.06 -7.66
C GLY A 89 11.03 3.17 -6.70
N ILE A 90 10.09 2.87 -5.79
CA ILE A 90 9.56 3.83 -4.82
C ILE A 90 10.62 4.11 -3.76
N THR A 91 10.92 5.39 -3.57
CA THR A 91 11.90 5.83 -2.58
C THR A 91 11.25 6.01 -1.21
N ALA A 92 12.06 6.05 -0.15
CA ALA A 92 11.57 6.10 1.24
C ALA A 92 10.64 7.29 1.54
N GLY A 93 10.74 8.40 0.79
CA GLY A 93 9.86 9.57 0.98
C GLY A 93 8.44 9.37 0.44
N ASP A 94 8.28 8.57 -0.61
CA ASP A 94 6.99 8.33 -1.28
C ASP A 94 6.35 7.00 -0.85
N ALA A 95 7.10 6.15 -0.14
CA ALA A 95 6.64 4.83 0.25
C ALA A 95 5.56 4.93 1.34
N VAL A 96 4.37 4.42 1.04
CA VAL A 96 3.26 4.36 1.98
C VAL A 96 3.31 3.04 2.76
N PRO A 97 3.22 3.06 4.11
CA PRO A 97 3.15 1.84 4.90
C PRO A 97 2.01 0.92 4.46
N ASP A 98 2.21 -0.38 4.64
CA ASP A 98 1.24 -1.43 4.32
C ASP A 98 0.91 -1.58 2.82
N SER A 99 1.60 -0.85 1.94
CA SER A 99 1.51 -1.03 0.47
C SER A 99 1.98 -2.42 0.06
N VAL A 100 1.44 -2.94 -1.04
CA VAL A 100 1.77 -4.27 -1.55
C VAL A 100 1.94 -4.21 -3.07
N PHE A 101 3.11 -4.62 -3.55
CA PHE A 101 3.34 -4.80 -4.98
C PHE A 101 3.09 -6.26 -5.36
N ILE A 102 2.29 -6.47 -6.41
CA ILE A 102 1.89 -7.79 -6.88
C ILE A 102 2.23 -7.91 -8.36
N LEU A 103 2.83 -9.04 -8.74
CA LEU A 103 2.83 -9.51 -10.11
C LEU A 103 1.74 -10.55 -10.25
N GLU A 104 0.66 -10.19 -10.93
CA GLU A 104 -0.48 -11.08 -11.18
C GLU A 104 -0.25 -11.89 -12.45
N PRO A 105 -0.29 -13.23 -12.42
CA PRO A 105 0.00 -14.03 -13.60
C PRO A 105 -1.07 -13.83 -14.67
N ASN A 106 -0.64 -13.67 -15.92
CA ASN A 106 -1.48 -13.57 -17.11
C ASN A 106 -0.97 -14.52 -18.21
N SER A 107 -1.65 -14.58 -19.36
CA SER A 107 -1.31 -15.48 -20.47
C SER A 107 0.11 -15.30 -21.02
N ASN A 108 0.70 -14.11 -20.86
CA ASN A 108 1.99 -13.72 -21.46
C ASN A 108 3.07 -13.37 -20.41
N GLY A 109 2.86 -13.71 -19.13
CA GLY A 109 3.74 -13.34 -18.04
C GLY A 109 2.96 -12.82 -16.82
N HIS A 110 3.16 -11.55 -16.47
CA HIS A 110 2.51 -10.93 -15.33
C HIS A 110 2.03 -9.50 -15.61
N GLU A 111 0.94 -9.11 -14.96
CA GLU A 111 0.48 -7.74 -14.81
C GLU A 111 1.02 -7.17 -13.49
N PRO A 112 1.82 -6.09 -13.51
CA PRO A 112 2.28 -5.43 -12.30
C PRO A 112 1.20 -4.53 -11.70
N LEU A 113 0.83 -4.82 -10.46
CA LEU A 113 -0.19 -4.09 -9.69
C LEU A 113 0.42 -3.57 -8.39
N LEU A 114 0.18 -2.30 -8.08
CA LEU A 114 0.61 -1.68 -6.84
C LEU A 114 -0.62 -1.32 -6.00
N PHE A 115 -0.77 -1.97 -4.85
CA PHE A 115 -1.79 -1.63 -3.87
C PHE A 115 -1.22 -0.62 -2.89
N ILE A 116 -1.79 0.58 -2.84
CA ILE A 116 -1.42 1.63 -1.88
C ILE A 116 -2.64 2.08 -1.11
N HIS A 117 -2.42 2.63 0.08
CA HIS A 117 -3.45 3.42 0.74
C HIS A 117 -3.46 4.82 0.10
N PRO A 118 -4.52 5.20 -0.63
CA PRO A 118 -4.57 6.49 -1.31
C PRO A 118 -4.64 7.63 -0.31
N ARG A 119 -4.50 8.86 -0.82
CA ARG A 119 -4.76 10.08 -0.08
C ARG A 119 -6.09 10.04 0.69
N SER A 120 -6.06 10.38 1.97
CA SER A 120 -7.28 10.61 2.75
C SER A 120 -7.99 11.86 2.23
N SER A 121 -9.13 11.68 1.58
CA SER A 121 -9.91 12.81 1.10
C SER A 121 -10.51 13.58 2.28
N ARG A 122 -10.59 14.91 2.16
CA ARG A 122 -10.97 15.81 3.27
C ARG A 122 -12.46 15.74 3.64
N ASP A 123 -13.24 15.10 2.80
CA ASP A 123 -14.65 14.81 3.02
C ASP A 123 -14.87 13.53 3.85
N THR A 124 -13.82 12.73 4.11
CA THR A 124 -13.90 11.50 4.90
C THR A 124 -13.39 11.70 6.34
N PRO A 125 -13.93 10.95 7.32
CA PRO A 125 -13.44 11.00 8.69
C PRO A 125 -11.97 10.58 8.84
N GLU A 126 -11.47 9.73 7.94
CA GLU A 126 -10.08 9.27 7.91
C GLU A 126 -9.09 10.45 7.88
N PHE A 127 -9.43 11.55 7.17
CA PHE A 127 -8.58 12.73 7.04
C PHE A 127 -8.08 13.27 8.38
N TYR A 128 -8.93 13.34 9.41
CA TYR A 128 -8.61 13.95 10.71
C TYR A 128 -8.73 13.01 11.90
N ARG A 129 -9.49 11.91 11.81
CA ARG A 129 -9.64 10.93 12.90
C ARG A 129 -8.53 9.90 12.92
N ASP A 130 -8.01 9.54 11.74
CA ASP A 130 -6.95 8.56 11.68
C ASP A 130 -5.60 9.22 11.98
N ALA A 131 -5.12 9.06 13.22
CA ALA A 131 -3.83 9.60 13.63
C ALA A 131 -2.63 8.92 12.92
N LYS A 132 -2.85 7.77 12.28
CA LYS A 132 -1.81 6.96 11.64
C LYS A 132 -1.70 7.20 10.13
N TYR A 133 -2.83 7.38 9.44
CA TYR A 133 -2.87 7.56 7.99
C TYR A 133 -3.52 8.88 7.55
N GLY A 134 -4.26 9.54 8.43
CA GLY A 134 -4.98 10.78 8.12
C GLY A 134 -4.04 11.91 7.73
N GLU A 135 -4.29 12.53 6.58
CA GLU A 135 -3.45 13.60 6.04
C GLU A 135 -3.32 14.80 7.00
N PHE A 136 -4.30 15.05 7.87
CA PHE A 136 -4.21 16.09 8.89
C PHE A 136 -3.00 15.88 9.83
N TRP A 137 -2.61 14.62 10.08
CA TRP A 137 -1.55 14.26 11.00
C TRP A 137 -0.22 13.96 10.31
N VAL A 138 -0.27 13.18 9.22
CA VAL A 138 0.95 12.66 8.57
C VAL A 138 1.31 13.39 7.27
N GLY A 139 0.47 14.35 6.86
CA GLY A 139 0.64 15.09 5.62
C GLY A 139 0.08 14.39 4.39
N ARG A 140 0.16 15.08 3.26
CA ARG A 140 -0.45 14.67 2.00
C ARG A 140 0.27 13.46 1.40
N ARG A 141 -0.50 12.43 1.07
CA ARG A 141 -0.07 11.30 0.22
C ARG A 141 -0.46 11.55 -1.24
N MET A 142 0.18 10.85 -2.17
CA MET A 142 -0.21 10.86 -3.57
C MET A 142 -1.57 10.17 -3.76
N THR A 143 -2.35 10.62 -4.75
CA THR A 143 -3.52 9.85 -5.23
C THR A 143 -3.07 8.61 -6.01
N LEU A 144 -4.01 7.77 -6.40
CA LEU A 144 -3.73 6.62 -7.25
C LEU A 144 -3.13 7.09 -8.58
N GLU A 145 -3.78 8.03 -9.26
CA GLU A 145 -3.37 8.57 -10.57
C GLU A 145 -2.02 9.29 -10.51
N GLU A 146 -1.76 10.01 -9.41
CA GLU A 146 -0.48 10.67 -9.18
C GLU A 146 0.66 9.64 -9.03
N THR A 147 0.38 8.55 -8.33
CA THR A 147 1.33 7.44 -8.15
C THR A 147 1.56 6.69 -9.47
N GLU A 148 0.50 6.42 -10.24
CA GLU A 148 0.60 5.82 -11.58
C GLU A 148 1.46 6.68 -12.50
N ARG A 149 1.22 7.99 -12.53
CA ARG A 149 1.99 8.92 -13.36
C ARG A 149 3.46 8.98 -12.96
N LYS A 150 3.76 8.93 -11.66
CA LYS A 150 5.14 9.00 -11.15
C LYS A 150 5.91 7.70 -11.34
N TYR A 151 5.28 6.55 -11.17
CA TYR A 151 5.98 5.25 -11.12
C TYR A 151 5.69 4.32 -12.30
N GLY A 152 4.73 4.64 -13.17
CA GLY A 152 4.41 3.85 -14.35
C GLY A 152 3.90 2.44 -14.04
N LEU A 153 3.34 2.23 -12.84
CA LEU A 153 2.71 0.99 -12.40
C LEU A 153 1.20 1.21 -12.33
N THR A 154 0.40 0.17 -12.60
CA THR A 154 -1.04 0.22 -12.36
C THR A 154 -1.30 0.23 -10.85
N VAL A 155 -2.06 1.19 -10.34
CA VAL A 155 -2.25 1.38 -8.91
C VAL A 155 -3.70 1.10 -8.51
N ARG A 156 -3.88 0.40 -7.39
CA ARG A 156 -5.18 0.09 -6.79
C ARG A 156 -5.19 0.47 -5.31
N GLN A 157 -6.38 0.65 -4.75
CA GLN A 157 -6.56 0.93 -3.34
C GLN A 157 -6.31 -0.33 -2.48
N VAL A 158 -5.66 -0.16 -1.33
CA VAL A 158 -5.28 -1.29 -0.45
C VAL A 158 -6.48 -2.00 0.17
N GLU A 159 -7.63 -1.33 0.26
CA GLU A 159 -8.89 -1.88 0.77
C GLU A 159 -9.40 -3.04 -0.10
N ASP A 160 -9.10 -3.00 -1.40
CA ASP A 160 -9.46 -4.07 -2.34
C ASP A 160 -8.52 -5.29 -2.26
N LEU A 161 -7.41 -5.18 -1.54
CA LEU A 161 -6.40 -6.24 -1.46
C LEU A 161 -6.97 -7.55 -0.90
N ASP A 162 -7.78 -7.48 0.15
CA ASP A 162 -8.38 -8.68 0.79
C ASP A 162 -9.27 -9.45 -0.20
N LYS A 163 -10.07 -8.70 -0.97
CA LYS A 163 -10.95 -9.23 -2.01
C LYS A 163 -10.13 -9.78 -3.17
N PHE A 164 -9.12 -9.06 -3.62
CA PHE A 164 -8.22 -9.49 -4.71
C PHE A 164 -7.50 -10.81 -4.38
N LEU A 165 -7.00 -10.96 -3.15
CA LEU A 165 -6.30 -12.16 -2.70
C LEU A 165 -7.22 -13.34 -2.37
N SER A 166 -8.54 -13.18 -2.51
CA SER A 166 -9.48 -14.28 -2.29
C SER A 166 -9.54 -15.26 -3.47
N ASP A 167 -9.02 -14.87 -4.64
CA ASP A 167 -8.80 -15.77 -5.77
C ASP A 167 -7.49 -16.57 -5.56
N GLU A 168 -7.63 -17.88 -5.38
CA GLU A 168 -6.52 -18.78 -5.05
C GLU A 168 -5.70 -19.12 -6.31
N LYS A 169 -4.41 -18.76 -6.26
CA LYS A 169 -3.43 -19.06 -7.29
C LYS A 169 -2.12 -19.50 -6.64
N PRO A 170 -1.30 -20.31 -7.32
CA PRO A 170 0.06 -20.60 -6.87
C PRO A 170 0.80 -19.29 -6.60
N THR A 171 1.27 -19.09 -5.37
CA THR A 171 1.79 -17.80 -4.91
C THR A 171 3.19 -17.94 -4.33
N VAL A 172 4.02 -16.92 -4.53
CA VAL A 172 5.35 -16.73 -3.93
C VAL A 172 5.37 -15.35 -3.29
N TYR A 173 5.78 -15.23 -2.03
CA TYR A 173 5.75 -13.94 -1.34
C TYR A 173 6.82 -13.78 -0.27
N VAL A 174 7.07 -12.53 0.12
CA VAL A 174 7.89 -12.17 1.29
C VAL A 174 7.00 -12.17 2.53
N ARG A 175 7.31 -13.04 3.50
CA ARG A 175 6.47 -13.29 4.69
C ARG A 175 6.76 -12.33 5.83
N GLY A 176 5.79 -12.13 6.70
CA GLY A 176 5.94 -11.40 7.96
C GLY A 176 5.96 -9.88 7.81
N GLU A 177 5.86 -9.37 6.59
CA GLU A 177 5.89 -7.93 6.30
C GLU A 177 4.48 -7.33 6.18
N ASN A 178 3.43 -8.12 5.95
CA ASN A 178 2.07 -7.60 5.88
C ASN A 178 1.05 -8.60 6.44
N LYS A 179 0.38 -8.19 7.52
CA LYS A 179 -0.56 -9.04 8.27
C LYS A 179 -1.76 -9.53 7.45
N VAL A 180 -2.25 -8.73 6.50
CA VAL A 180 -3.39 -9.12 5.64
C VAL A 180 -2.95 -10.22 4.69
N VAL A 181 -1.82 -10.02 4.03
CA VAL A 181 -1.19 -10.99 3.13
C VAL A 181 -0.86 -12.29 3.88
N ASP A 182 -0.18 -12.18 5.03
CA ASP A 182 0.21 -13.32 5.85
C ASP A 182 -1.02 -14.14 6.29
N LYS A 183 -2.10 -13.46 6.73
CA LYS A 183 -3.33 -14.14 7.17
C LYS A 183 -4.05 -14.87 6.05
N LYS A 184 -4.03 -14.32 4.82
CA LYS A 184 -4.68 -14.93 3.65
C LYS A 184 -3.89 -16.11 3.12
N LEU A 185 -2.57 -15.98 3.04
CA LEU A 185 -1.69 -16.96 2.39
C LEU A 185 -1.17 -18.06 3.34
N ALA A 186 -1.27 -17.89 4.66
CA ALA A 186 -0.85 -18.92 5.63
C ALA A 186 -1.63 -20.26 5.54
N LYS A 187 -2.64 -20.36 4.67
CA LYS A 187 -3.42 -21.59 4.46
C LYS A 187 -2.86 -22.52 3.39
N ASP A 188 -1.93 -22.06 2.56
CA ASP A 188 -1.47 -22.83 1.40
C ASP A 188 -0.13 -23.54 1.70
N LYS A 189 -0.15 -24.88 1.76
CA LYS A 189 0.99 -25.72 2.16
C LYS A 189 2.07 -25.83 1.08
N GLU A 190 1.73 -25.59 -0.19
CA GLU A 190 2.69 -25.64 -1.32
C GLU A 190 3.28 -24.26 -1.68
N ALA A 191 2.66 -23.16 -1.24
CA ALA A 191 3.04 -21.78 -1.59
C ALA A 191 4.31 -21.25 -0.89
N THR A 192 5.11 -22.13 -0.30
CA THR A 192 6.15 -21.77 0.67
C THR A 192 7.57 -21.74 0.09
N ALA A 193 7.72 -21.44 -1.21
CA ALA A 193 9.01 -20.99 -1.72
C ALA A 193 9.26 -19.56 -1.22
N GLU A 194 10.12 -19.40 -0.22
CA GLU A 194 10.52 -18.07 0.23
C GLU A 194 11.25 -17.33 -0.90
N LEU A 195 10.88 -16.08 -1.12
CA LEU A 195 11.68 -15.15 -1.91
C LEU A 195 12.89 -14.74 -1.06
N ILE A 196 13.89 -15.62 -1.02
CA ILE A 196 15.21 -15.31 -0.46
C ILE A 196 15.92 -14.42 -1.50
N THR A 197 16.11 -13.15 -1.15
CA THR A 197 16.97 -12.20 -1.87
C THR A 197 18.43 -12.55 -1.71
#